data_AF-A0A379X1J1-F1
#
_entry.id   AF-A0A379X1J1-F1
#
_cell.length_a   1.000
_cell.length_b   1.000
_cell.length_c   1.000
_cell.angle_alpha   90.00
_cell.angle_beta   90.00
_cell.angle_gamma   90.00
#
_symmetry.space_group_name_H-M   'P 1'
#
loop_
_entity.id
_entity.type
_entity.pdbx_description
1 polymer ?
#
loop_
_entity_poly.entity_id
_entity_poly.type
_entity_poly.pdbx_seq_one_letter_code
_entity_poly.pdbx_strand_id
1 'polypeptide(L)' 'MRRFASLIAALLLSACSVLQGTPQPAPPVADHPQEIRRDQTQGLQRMGTVSALVRGSPG' A
#
# COMPACT_ATOMS: atom_id res chain seq x y z
N MET A 1 -28.03 10.54 -23.58
CA MET A 1 -27.75 9.63 -22.44
C MET A 1 -26.48 8.80 -22.63
N ARG A 2 -26.32 8.05 -23.75
CA ARG A 2 -25.15 7.16 -23.96
C ARG A 2 -23.78 7.86 -23.89
N ARG A 3 -23.63 9.07 -24.46
CA ARG A 3 -22.39 9.85 -24.40
C ARG A 3 -22.02 10.30 -22.98
N PHE A 4 -23.02 10.70 -22.18
CA PHE A 4 -22.80 11.07 -20.78
C PHE A 4 -22.38 9.88 -19.93
N ALA A 5 -22.99 8.70 -20.15
CA ALA A 5 -22.57 7.48 -19.48
C ALA A 5 -21.10 7.13 -19.78
N SER A 6 -20.67 7.26 -21.04
CA SER A 6 -19.27 7.05 -21.43
C SER A 6 -18.31 8.05 -20.78
N LEU A 7 -18.71 9.33 -20.66
CA LEU A 7 -17.90 10.36 -19.98
C LEU A 7 -17.77 10.08 -18.47
N ILE A 8 -18.87 9.72 -17.82
CA ILE A 8 -18.87 9.36 -16.39
C ILE A 8 -17.99 8.13 -16.16
N ALA A 9 -18.09 7.11 -17.01
CA ALA A 9 -17.23 5.93 -16.92
C ALA A 9 -15.74 6.28 -17.08
N ALA A 10 -15.39 7.11 -18.06
CA ALA A 10 -14.00 7.54 -18.26
C ALA A 10 -13.43 8.31 -17.06
N LEU A 11 -14.23 9.17 -16.43
CA LEU A 11 -13.88 9.89 -15.21
C LEU A 11 -13.71 8.95 -14.01
N LEU A 12 -14.59 7.96 -13.85
CA LEU A 12 -14.49 6.98 -12.77
C LEU A 12 -13.24 6.10 -12.90
N LEU A 13 -12.93 5.63 -14.13
CA LEU A 13 -11.73 4.83 -14.37
C LEU A 13 -10.44 5.61 -14.12
N SER A 14 -10.38 6.91 -14.47
CA SER A 14 -9.21 7.73 -14.19
C SER A 14 -9.03 8.00 -12.69
N ALA A 15 -10.13 8.18 -11.95
CA ALA A 15 -10.11 8.36 -10.50
C ALA A 15 -9.59 7.11 -9.74
N CYS A 16 -9.81 5.90 -10.26
CA CYS A 16 -9.28 4.67 -9.64
C CYS A 16 -7.74 4.65 -9.57
N SER A 17 -7.06 5.22 -10.57
CA SER A 17 -5.58 5.29 -10.58
C SER A 17 -5.03 6.19 -9.46
N VAL A 18 -5.80 7.21 -9.03
CA VAL A 18 -5.42 8.10 -7.92
C VAL A 18 -5.54 7.39 -6.58
N LEU A 19 -6.54 6.51 -6.42
CA LEU A 19 -6.75 5.75 -5.19
C LEU A 19 -5.74 4.61 -5.02
N GLN A 20 -5.22 4.04 -6.12
CA GLN A 20 -4.31 2.90 -6.03
C GLN A 20 -2.90 3.26 -5.59
N GLY A 21 -2.54 4.55 -5.55
CA GLY A 21 -1.21 5.02 -5.16
C GLY A 21 -0.14 4.55 -6.14
N THR A 22 0.71 5.44 -6.61
CA THR A 22 1.90 4.98 -7.35
C THR A 22 2.80 4.23 -6.36
N PRO A 23 3.28 3.02 -6.70
CA PRO A 23 4.22 2.29 -5.86
C PRO A 23 5.42 3.19 -5.55
N GLN A 24 5.62 3.49 -4.27
CA GLN A 24 6.80 4.26 -3.85
C GLN A 24 8.04 3.39 -4.10
N PRO A 25 9.14 3.93 -4.67
CA PRO A 25 10.38 3.19 -4.80
C PRO A 25 10.81 2.56 -3.47
N ALA A 26 11.42 1.38 -3.52
CA ALA A 26 11.95 0.75 -2.31
C ALA A 26 13.01 1.66 -1.68
N PRO A 27 13.06 1.77 -0.33
CA PRO A 27 14.10 2.51 0.34
C PRO A 27 15.48 1.89 0.06
N PRO A 28 16.57 2.67 0.15
CA PRO A 28 17.92 2.14 0.06
C PRO A 28 18.15 1.04 1.10
N VAL A 29 18.87 -0.01 0.70
CA VAL A 29 19.26 -1.09 1.61
C VAL A 29 20.07 -0.52 2.78
N ALA A 30 19.72 -0.90 4.00
CA ALA A 30 20.49 -0.60 5.20
C ALA A 30 20.95 -1.88 5.90
N ASP A 31 21.92 -1.71 6.80
CA ASP A 31 22.48 -2.79 7.62
C ASP A 31 21.56 -3.21 8.79
N HIS A 32 20.35 -2.66 8.86
CA HIS A 32 19.34 -2.95 9.88
C HIS A 32 17.95 -3.14 9.27
N PRO A 33 17.04 -3.86 9.96
CA PRO A 33 15.66 -4.00 9.50
C PRO A 33 14.98 -2.64 9.35
N GLN A 34 14.38 -2.41 8.19
CA GLN A 34 13.63 -1.20 7.88
C GLN A 34 12.14 -1.48 7.85
N GLU A 35 11.34 -0.52 8.33
CA GLU A 35 9.91 -0.54 8.07
C GLU A 35 9.64 -0.17 6.61
N ILE A 36 8.91 -1.03 5.91
CA ILE A 36 8.49 -0.81 4.52
C ILE A 36 6.98 -0.70 4.44
N ARG A 37 6.49 0.05 3.45
CA ARG A 37 5.06 0.17 3.18
C ARG A 37 4.50 -1.09 2.53
N ARG A 38 3.18 -1.24 2.54
CA ARG A 38 2.49 -2.41 1.97
C ARG A 38 2.70 -2.54 0.46
N ASP A 39 2.67 -1.44 -0.29
CA ASP A 39 2.93 -1.40 -1.73
C ASP A 39 4.35 -1.86 -2.09
N GLN A 40 5.32 -1.65 -1.20
CA GLN A 40 6.71 -2.08 -1.36
C GLN A 40 6.94 -3.58 -1.08
N THR A 41 5.92 -4.30 -0.61
CA THR A 41 6.03 -5.75 -0.36
C THR A 41 5.82 -6.60 -1.63
N GLN A 42 5.43 -5.98 -2.74
CA GLN A 42 5.17 -6.69 -4.00
C GLN A 42 6.42 -7.42 -4.49
N GLY A 43 6.29 -8.73 -4.72
CA GLY A 43 7.39 -9.59 -5.18
C GLY A 43 8.32 -10.11 -4.07
N LEU A 44 8.13 -9.68 -2.82
CA LEU A 44 8.91 -10.20 -1.69
C LEU A 44 8.29 -11.49 -1.13
N GLN A 45 9.17 -12.45 -0.80
CA GLN A 45 8.79 -13.66 -0.07
C GLN A 45 8.75 -13.36 1.43
N ARG A 46 7.60 -13.61 2.08
CA ARG A 46 7.44 -13.41 3.51
C ARG A 46 8.16 -14.52 4.28
N MET A 47 9.21 -14.17 5.02
CA MET A 47 9.99 -15.16 5.79
C MET A 47 9.29 -15.65 7.06
N GLY A 48 8.52 -14.79 7.76
CA GLY A 48 7.86 -15.15 9.02
C GLY A 48 7.17 -13.95 9.69
N THR A 49 6.40 -14.18 10.76
CA THR A 49 5.80 -13.12 11.61
C THR A 49 6.39 -13.22 13.01
N VAL A 50 6.80 -12.09 13.58
CA VAL A 50 7.17 -11.98 15.00
C VAL A 50 6.13 -11.11 15.68
N SER A 51 5.61 -11.56 16.83
CA SER A 51 4.62 -10.83 17.64
C SER A 51 5.06 -10.79 19.10
N ALA A 52 4.85 -9.66 19.77
CA ALA A 52 5.09 -9.51 21.20
C ALA A 52 3.78 -9.14 21.90
N LEU A 53 3.48 -9.79 23.03
CA LEU A 53 2.34 -9.45 23.87
C LEU A 53 2.87 -8.77 25.14
N VAL A 54 2.58 -7.48 25.29
CA VAL A 54 3.04 -6.67 26.42
C VAL A 54 1.85 -6.37 27.33
N ARG A 55 1.97 -6.70 28.63
CA ARG A 55 1.01 -6.25 29.65
C ARG A 55 1.30 -4.78 29.93
N GLY A 56 0.42 -3.88 29.48
CA GLY A 56 0.47 -2.47 29.85
C GLY A 56 0.22 -2.29 31.36
N SER A 57 0.84 -1.27 31.95
CA SER A 57 0.44 -0.76 33.27
C SER A 57 -0.90 -0.02 33.12
N PRO A 58 -1.84 -0.13 34.08
CA PRO A 58 -2.97 0.79 34.14
C PRO A 58 -2.41 2.21 34.28
N GLY A 59 -2.74 3.09 33.31
CA GLY A 59 -2.40 4.50 33.36
C GLY A 59 -3.32 5.29 34.27
#